data_AF-A0AAX4HEV2-F1
#
_entry.id   AF-A0AAX4HEV2-F1
#
_cell.length_a   1.000
_cell.length_b   1.000
_cell.length_c   1.000
_cell.angle_alpha   90.00
_cell.angle_beta   90.00
_cell.angle_gamma   90.00
#
_symmetry.space_group_name_H-M   'P 1'
#
loop_
_entity.id
_entity.type
_entity.pdbx_description
1 polymer ?
#
loop_
_entity_poly.entity_id
_entity_poly.type
_entity_poly.pdbx_seq_one_letter_code
_entity_poly.pdbx_strand_id
1 'polypeptide(L)'
;MELMGRRKDDIEEFLELPDPTSRYSNFLYLRYMIFAEGLGIPEGYDHCPYRPYVWSVLCEVPLYPTKQYLKLVSTIKDKLSPELYQKIRNDTFRTLKNDQMFHLKVSEEALIRILAAIAITIPNKARYVQGMNVLLAPIAYTYYRSEPQAFAVLHHLVTKQIPLYITPNLDGVHTALSLVDLVLRIIDPELSQFLDSKLLKAEIYAFPSILTLCTCTPPLSSLFRLWDFMFAYGTHLNILFIVAQLKINRSVILRSPQPMRILRNFPNLDEENIIKLSLLIIKKLPKEVYDLIVRHGFDPEVPYELKSYLASQRR
;
A
#
# COMPACT_ATOMS: atom_id res chain seq x y z
N MET A 1 12.48 -40.06 14.40
CA MET A 1 11.18 -39.39 14.24
C MET A 1 11.36 -38.44 13.08
N GLU A 2 10.96 -38.84 11.88
CA GLU A 2 11.00 -37.98 10.70
C GLU A 2 10.16 -36.74 11.00
N LEU A 3 10.75 -35.56 10.87
CA LEU A 3 10.01 -34.31 10.90
C LEU A 3 9.12 -34.30 9.66
N MET A 4 7.89 -34.84 9.76
CA MET A 4 6.90 -34.62 8.72
C MET A 4 6.78 -33.11 8.54
N GLY A 5 7.19 -32.62 7.36
CA GLY A 5 6.95 -31.24 6.98
C GLY A 5 5.46 -30.94 7.07
N ARG A 6 5.10 -29.72 7.48
CA ARG A 6 3.70 -29.31 7.52
C ARG A 6 3.06 -29.45 6.14
N ARG A 7 1.75 -29.70 6.11
CA ARG A 7 0.98 -29.64 4.85
C ARG A 7 1.08 -28.22 4.27
N LYS A 8 1.45 -28.15 3.00
CA LYS A 8 1.49 -26.90 2.23
C LYS A 8 0.12 -26.68 1.61
N ASP A 9 -0.23 -25.42 1.39
CA ASP A 9 -1.42 -25.07 0.60
C ASP A 9 -1.04 -24.92 -0.87
N ASP A 10 -2.05 -24.83 -1.73
CA ASP A 10 -1.89 -24.82 -3.17
C ASP A 10 -0.96 -23.68 -3.63
N ILE A 11 -1.01 -22.51 -2.98
CA ILE A 11 -0.15 -21.35 -3.31
C ILE A 11 1.30 -21.65 -2.97
N GLU A 12 1.57 -22.22 -1.81
CA GLU A 12 2.92 -22.56 -1.40
C GLU A 12 3.51 -23.69 -2.26
N GLU A 13 2.72 -24.71 -2.61
CA GLU A 13 3.14 -25.76 -3.53
C GLU A 13 3.45 -25.18 -4.92
N PHE A 14 2.61 -24.25 -5.40
CA PHE A 14 2.82 -23.56 -6.67
C PHE A 14 4.16 -22.81 -6.74
N LEU A 15 4.61 -22.19 -5.64
CA LEU A 15 5.89 -21.48 -5.57
C LEU A 15 7.12 -22.40 -5.70
N GLU A 16 6.97 -23.70 -5.44
CA GLU A 16 8.06 -24.68 -5.49
C GLU A 16 8.13 -25.44 -6.81
N LEU A 17 7.11 -25.32 -7.66
CA LEU A 17 7.09 -26.02 -8.94
C LEU A 17 8.23 -25.52 -9.84
N PRO A 18 9.11 -26.42 -10.33
CA PRO A 18 10.14 -26.05 -11.30
C PRO A 18 9.47 -25.59 -12.60
N ASP A 19 9.75 -24.34 -13.00
CA ASP A 19 9.05 -23.57 -14.04
C ASP A 19 8.73 -24.40 -15.32
N PRO A 20 7.52 -24.97 -15.46
CA PRO A 20 7.18 -25.83 -16.60
C PRO A 20 6.38 -25.09 -17.68
N THR A 21 5.98 -23.83 -17.45
CA THR A 21 5.14 -23.03 -18.36
C THR A 21 5.72 -21.62 -18.56
N SER A 22 5.11 -20.78 -19.40
CA SER A 22 5.59 -19.41 -19.57
C SER A 22 5.43 -18.60 -18.27
N ARG A 23 6.45 -17.80 -17.91
CA ARG A 23 6.43 -16.89 -16.75
C ARG A 23 5.15 -16.05 -16.62
N TYR A 24 4.52 -15.69 -17.75
CA TYR A 24 3.27 -14.94 -17.81
C TYR A 24 2.06 -15.78 -17.33
N SER A 25 1.97 -17.03 -17.76
CA SER A 25 0.90 -17.96 -17.36
C SER A 25 0.93 -18.22 -15.85
N ASN A 26 2.12 -18.43 -15.29
CA ASN A 26 2.33 -18.61 -13.86
C ASN A 26 1.93 -17.37 -13.04
N PHE A 27 2.22 -16.17 -13.55
CA PHE A 27 1.85 -14.92 -12.89
C PHE A 27 0.32 -14.70 -12.84
N LEU A 28 -0.38 -14.96 -13.95
CA LEU A 28 -1.84 -14.87 -13.98
C LEU A 28 -2.51 -15.90 -13.07
N TYR A 29 -1.95 -17.11 -13.01
CA TYR A 29 -2.45 -18.17 -12.14
C TYR A 29 -2.30 -17.80 -10.67
N LEU A 30 -1.12 -17.31 -10.25
CA LEU A 30 -0.91 -16.83 -8.88
C LEU A 30 -1.92 -15.73 -8.51
N ARG A 31 -2.16 -14.75 -9.39
CA ARG A 31 -3.17 -13.71 -9.16
C ARG A 31 -4.56 -14.31 -8.93
N TYR A 32 -4.95 -15.27 -9.76
CA TYR A 32 -6.23 -15.96 -9.60
C TYR A 32 -6.35 -16.66 -8.23
N MET A 33 -5.31 -17.37 -7.78
CA MET A 33 -5.30 -18.03 -6.47
C MET A 33 -5.44 -17.02 -5.33
N ILE A 34 -4.72 -15.88 -5.40
CA ILE A 34 -4.86 -14.81 -4.40
C ILE A 34 -6.28 -14.23 -4.38
N PHE A 35 -6.93 -14.11 -5.54
CA PHE A 35 -8.29 -13.61 -5.62
C PHE A 35 -9.33 -14.61 -5.10
N ALA A 36 -9.09 -15.90 -5.27
CA ALA A 36 -10.00 -16.97 -4.85
C ALA A 36 -9.87 -17.32 -3.36
N GLU A 37 -8.64 -17.43 -2.87
CA GLU A 37 -8.33 -18.05 -1.57
C GLU A 37 -7.61 -17.09 -0.61
N GLY A 38 -6.83 -16.15 -1.16
CA GLY A 38 -5.91 -15.32 -0.40
C GLY A 38 -4.76 -16.13 0.23
N LEU A 39 -3.93 -15.48 1.04
CA LEU A 39 -2.82 -16.16 1.71
C LEU A 39 -3.23 -16.77 3.04
N GLY A 40 -2.96 -18.07 3.20
CA GLY A 40 -3.18 -18.81 4.43
C GLY A 40 -2.13 -18.51 5.50
N ILE A 41 -2.50 -18.73 6.76
CA ILE A 41 -1.56 -18.76 7.89
C ILE A 41 -1.52 -20.19 8.40
N PRO A 42 -0.41 -20.93 8.17
CA PRO A 42 -0.28 -22.31 8.64
C PRO A 42 -0.31 -22.40 10.17
N GLU A 43 -0.71 -23.57 10.69
CA GLU A 43 -0.70 -23.82 12.15
C GLU A 43 0.69 -23.59 12.75
N GLY A 44 0.74 -22.90 13.90
CA GLY A 44 1.98 -22.54 14.58
C GLY A 44 2.69 -21.29 14.03
N TYR A 45 2.13 -20.65 13.00
CA TYR A 45 2.63 -19.37 12.48
C TYR A 45 1.73 -18.22 12.91
N ASP A 46 2.34 -17.08 13.20
CA ASP A 46 1.65 -15.81 13.48
C ASP A 46 1.35 -15.00 12.21
N HIS A 47 1.96 -15.38 11.08
CA HIS A 47 1.77 -14.77 9.76
C HIS A 47 2.13 -15.77 8.65
N CYS A 48 1.62 -15.54 7.44
CA CYS A 48 1.95 -16.35 6.26
C CYS A 48 3.47 -16.33 5.98
N PRO A 49 4.20 -17.46 6.11
CA PRO A 49 5.65 -17.48 6.00
C PRO A 49 6.16 -17.33 4.56
N TYR A 50 5.30 -17.58 3.56
CA TYR A 50 5.64 -17.51 2.15
C TYR A 50 5.16 -16.21 1.46
N ARG A 51 4.48 -15.32 2.20
CA ARG A 51 4.10 -13.97 1.73
C ARG A 51 5.26 -13.18 1.11
N PRO A 52 6.51 -13.20 1.64
CA PRO A 52 7.63 -12.48 1.02
C PRO A 52 7.91 -12.92 -0.42
N TYR A 53 7.73 -14.21 -0.71
CA TYR A 53 7.94 -14.74 -2.06
C TYR A 53 6.80 -14.33 -2.98
N VAL A 54 5.56 -14.46 -2.50
CA VAL A 54 4.36 -14.02 -3.24
C VAL A 54 4.46 -12.54 -3.60
N TRP A 55 4.76 -11.67 -2.64
CA TRP A 55 4.89 -10.23 -2.90
C TRP A 55 6.04 -9.92 -3.85
N SER A 56 7.18 -10.63 -3.76
CA SER A 56 8.29 -10.45 -4.69
C SER A 56 7.90 -10.84 -6.12
N VAL A 57 7.13 -11.92 -6.29
CA VAL A 57 6.61 -12.34 -7.61
C VAL A 57 5.57 -11.36 -8.13
N LEU A 58 4.57 -10.99 -7.32
CA LEU A 58 3.47 -10.10 -7.71
C LEU A 58 3.95 -8.68 -8.08
N CYS A 59 4.95 -8.17 -7.36
CA CYS A 59 5.59 -6.89 -7.66
C CYS A 59 6.69 -7.00 -8.72
N GLU A 60 6.97 -8.20 -9.25
CA GLU A 60 8.04 -8.47 -10.21
C GLU A 60 9.43 -7.99 -9.72
N VAL A 61 9.68 -8.12 -8.43
CA VAL A 61 10.95 -7.72 -7.78
C VAL A 61 11.87 -8.93 -7.68
N PRO A 62 12.96 -8.99 -8.46
CA PRO A 62 13.92 -10.09 -8.36
C PRO A 62 14.63 -10.08 -7.00
N LEU A 63 15.27 -11.20 -6.66
CA LEU A 63 16.10 -11.28 -5.45
C LEU A 63 17.21 -10.25 -5.49
N TYR A 64 17.29 -9.44 -4.44
CA TYR A 64 18.31 -8.40 -4.34
C TYR A 64 19.58 -8.93 -3.68
N PRO A 65 20.75 -8.88 -4.36
CA PRO A 65 21.97 -9.47 -3.81
C PRO A 65 22.42 -8.77 -2.53
N THR A 66 22.62 -9.53 -1.45
CA THR A 66 23.09 -9.01 -0.15
C THR A 66 24.38 -8.19 -0.30
N LYS A 67 25.33 -8.61 -1.15
CA LYS A 67 26.56 -7.87 -1.40
C LYS A 67 26.31 -6.46 -1.96
N GLN A 68 25.33 -6.31 -2.85
CA GLN A 68 24.96 -5.00 -3.39
C GLN A 68 24.30 -4.12 -2.33
N TYR A 69 23.44 -4.70 -1.50
CA TYR A 69 22.81 -3.97 -0.39
C TYR A 69 23.82 -3.50 0.65
N LEU A 70 24.75 -4.36 1.07
CA LEU A 70 25.81 -4.00 2.02
C LEU A 70 26.71 -2.88 1.48
N LYS A 71 27.07 -2.96 0.19
CA LYS A 71 27.80 -1.86 -0.49
C LYS A 71 26.99 -0.56 -0.44
N LEU A 72 25.69 -0.62 -0.71
CA LEU A 72 24.83 0.56 -0.64
C LEU A 72 24.80 1.16 0.77
N VAL A 73 24.55 0.34 1.79
CA VAL A 73 24.52 0.74 3.20
C VAL A 73 25.84 1.38 3.63
N SER A 74 26.98 0.85 3.19
CA SER A 74 28.29 1.40 3.52
C SER A 74 28.49 2.85 3.06
N THR A 75 27.80 3.27 1.98
CA THR A 75 27.91 4.62 1.41
C THR A 75 26.92 5.62 2.00
N ILE A 76 26.01 5.20 2.89
CA ILE A 76 24.96 6.08 3.45
C ILE A 76 25.57 7.29 4.14
N LYS A 77 26.59 7.08 4.98
CA LYS A 77 27.24 8.17 5.74
C LYS A 77 27.85 9.25 4.85
N ASP A 78 28.32 8.87 3.67
CA ASP A 78 28.97 9.78 2.73
C ASP A 78 27.97 10.51 1.83
N LYS A 79 26.81 9.89 1.55
CA LYS A 79 25.84 10.36 0.54
C LYS A 79 24.58 11.00 1.11
N LEU A 80 24.27 10.75 2.38
CA LEU A 80 23.05 11.23 3.03
C LEU A 80 23.41 12.36 4.00
N SER A 81 22.69 13.49 3.91
CA SER A 81 22.97 14.60 4.81
C SER A 81 22.57 14.25 6.26
N PRO A 82 23.27 14.78 7.28
CA PRO A 82 22.93 14.55 8.69
C PRO A 82 21.49 14.93 9.04
N GLU A 83 20.96 16.00 8.44
CA GLU A 83 19.60 16.49 8.68
C GLU A 83 18.56 15.49 8.18
N LEU A 84 18.78 14.95 6.96
CA LEU A 84 17.87 13.96 6.38
C LEU A 84 17.95 12.63 7.13
N TYR A 85 19.14 12.21 7.55
CA TYR A 85 19.32 11.05 8.41
C TYR A 85 18.58 11.21 9.75
N GLN A 86 18.70 12.38 10.40
CA GLN A 86 18.00 12.66 11.65
C GLN A 86 16.47 12.69 11.46
N LYS A 87 15.98 13.22 10.33
CA LYS A 87 14.56 13.18 9.99
C LYS A 87 14.05 11.73 9.89
N ILE A 88 14.80 10.86 9.21
CA ILE A 88 14.48 9.42 9.13
C ILE A 88 14.44 8.80 10.54
N ARG A 89 15.44 9.06 11.39
CA ARG A 89 15.46 8.54 12.78
C ARG A 89 14.25 8.98 13.60
N ASN A 90 13.88 10.26 13.53
CA ASN A 90 12.74 10.79 14.26
C ASN A 90 11.42 10.11 13.82
N ASP A 91 11.31 9.78 12.55
CA ASP A 91 10.15 9.09 11.99
C ASP A 91 10.14 7.59 12.32
N THR A 92 11.29 6.91 12.28
CA THR A 92 11.37 5.48 12.66
C THR A 92 11.05 5.26 14.13
N PHE A 93 11.52 6.14 15.02
CA PHE A 93 11.26 6.07 16.46
C PHE A 93 9.77 6.07 16.84
N ARG A 94 8.93 6.73 16.03
CA ARG A 94 7.48 6.80 16.25
C ARG A 94 6.67 5.83 15.37
N THR A 95 7.32 5.01 14.55
CA THR A 95 6.66 4.10 13.60
C THR A 95 5.99 2.95 14.34
N LEU A 96 4.67 2.83 14.21
CA LEU A 96 3.85 1.79 14.85
C LEU A 96 4.16 1.59 16.34
N LYS A 97 4.47 2.69 17.05
CA LYS A 97 5.01 2.67 18.43
C LYS A 97 4.22 1.84 19.44
N ASN A 98 2.92 1.64 19.21
CA ASN A 98 2.03 0.91 20.10
C ASN A 98 1.85 -0.57 19.70
N ASP A 99 2.44 -1.01 18.59
CA ASP A 99 2.35 -2.40 18.09
C ASP A 99 3.54 -3.22 18.57
N GLN A 100 3.34 -3.93 19.69
CA GLN A 100 4.39 -4.75 20.29
C GLN A 100 4.83 -5.91 19.38
N MET A 101 3.89 -6.52 18.65
CA MET A 101 4.18 -7.63 17.74
C MET A 101 5.06 -7.19 16.58
N PHE A 102 4.86 -5.97 16.09
CA PHE A 102 5.74 -5.35 15.09
C PHE A 102 7.17 -5.21 15.61
N HIS A 103 7.35 -4.62 16.79
CA HIS A 103 8.68 -4.36 17.35
C HIS A 103 9.44 -5.63 17.78
N LEU A 104 8.74 -6.75 18.00
CA LEU A 104 9.37 -8.06 18.22
C LEU A 104 10.08 -8.61 16.96
N LYS A 105 9.64 -8.19 15.76
CA LYS A 105 10.22 -8.68 14.49
C LYS A 105 11.06 -7.64 13.77
N VAL A 106 10.69 -6.37 13.86
CA VAL A 106 11.29 -5.30 13.08
C VAL A 106 12.06 -4.37 14.00
N SER A 107 13.38 -4.39 13.86
CA SER A 107 14.24 -3.44 14.57
C SER A 107 14.14 -2.04 13.95
N GLU A 108 14.19 -1.00 14.78
CA GLU A 108 14.25 0.39 14.32
C GLU A 108 15.47 0.61 13.40
N GLU A 109 16.61 0.01 13.75
CA GLU A 109 17.85 0.09 12.98
C GLU A 109 17.70 -0.45 11.54
N ALA A 110 16.89 -1.49 11.34
CA ALA A 110 16.58 -1.99 9.99
C ALA A 110 15.74 -0.97 9.20
N LEU A 111 14.75 -0.34 9.83
CA LEU A 111 13.96 0.72 9.19
C LEU A 111 14.85 1.91 8.78
N ILE A 112 15.74 2.35 9.67
CA ILE A 112 16.68 3.45 9.41
C ILE A 112 17.56 3.11 8.21
N ARG A 113 18.20 1.93 8.18
CA ARG A 113 19.08 1.53 7.07
C ARG A 113 18.34 1.43 5.75
N ILE A 114 17.16 0.81 5.72
CA ILE A 114 16.36 0.68 4.50
C ILE A 114 15.97 2.07 3.99
N LEU A 115 15.39 2.94 4.83
CA LEU A 115 14.95 4.28 4.41
C LEU A 115 16.12 5.18 3.98
N ALA A 116 17.26 5.08 4.65
CA ALA A 116 18.46 5.81 4.27
C ALA A 116 19.03 5.31 2.93
N ALA A 117 19.04 3.99 2.70
CA ALA A 117 19.40 3.39 1.41
C ALA A 117 18.46 3.84 0.28
N ILE A 118 17.15 3.93 0.57
CA ILE A 118 16.15 4.47 -0.35
C ILE A 118 16.45 5.95 -0.67
N ALA A 119 16.76 6.77 0.33
CA ALA A 119 17.00 8.19 0.15
C ALA A 119 18.27 8.55 -0.66
N ILE A 120 19.22 7.62 -0.76
CA ILE A 120 20.42 7.78 -1.59
C ILE A 120 20.29 7.14 -2.98
N THR A 121 19.20 6.41 -3.26
CA THR A 121 18.97 5.71 -4.53
C THR A 121 17.81 6.26 -5.35
N ILE A 122 16.82 6.89 -4.71
CA ILE A 122 15.72 7.54 -5.41
C ILE A 122 16.26 8.72 -6.25
N PRO A 123 15.86 8.84 -7.53
CA PRO A 123 16.29 9.94 -8.41
C PRO A 123 15.61 11.28 -8.11
N ASN A 124 14.54 11.27 -7.32
CA ASN A 124 13.71 12.43 -6.99
C ASN A 124 14.39 13.38 -5.99
N LYS A 125 14.15 14.68 -6.16
CA LYS A 125 14.63 15.76 -5.28
C LYS A 125 14.16 15.62 -3.83
N ALA A 126 12.98 15.05 -3.58
CA ALA A 126 12.45 14.94 -2.22
C ALA A 126 13.34 14.05 -1.33
N ARG A 127 14.02 13.04 -1.90
CA ARG A 127 14.87 12.00 -1.27
C ARG A 127 14.20 11.19 -0.13
N TYR A 128 13.42 11.81 0.74
CA TYR A 128 12.59 11.16 1.76
C TYR A 128 11.38 12.04 2.13
N VAL A 129 10.19 11.44 2.07
CA VAL A 129 8.92 12.05 2.48
C VAL A 129 8.45 11.41 3.79
N GLN A 130 7.97 12.24 4.72
CA GLN A 130 7.37 11.75 5.96
C GLN A 130 6.15 10.88 5.65
N GLY A 131 6.10 9.67 6.22
CA GLY A 131 5.09 8.65 5.90
C GLY A 131 5.69 7.44 5.18
N MET A 132 6.86 7.58 4.55
CA MET A 132 7.59 6.44 3.98
C MET A 132 8.00 5.40 5.03
N ASN A 133 8.28 5.84 6.26
CA ASN A 133 8.52 4.97 7.40
C ASN A 133 7.31 4.08 7.72
N VAL A 134 6.10 4.64 7.62
CA VAL A 134 4.86 3.89 7.82
C VAL A 134 4.63 2.96 6.65
N LEU A 135 4.81 3.42 5.41
CA LEU A 135 4.71 2.57 4.21
C LEU A 135 5.69 1.38 4.24
N LEU A 136 6.90 1.58 4.79
CA LEU A 136 7.89 0.52 4.95
C LEU A 136 7.47 -0.53 5.99
N ALA A 137 6.72 -0.16 7.02
CA ALA A 137 6.45 -1.04 8.17
C ALA A 137 5.89 -2.44 7.78
N PRO A 138 4.80 -2.58 6.98
CA PRO A 138 4.30 -3.90 6.57
C PRO A 138 5.29 -4.67 5.69
N ILE A 139 6.09 -3.98 4.88
CA ILE A 139 7.17 -4.60 4.09
C ILE A 139 8.26 -5.12 5.02
N ALA A 140 8.77 -4.30 5.93
CA ALA A 140 9.81 -4.72 6.87
C ALA A 140 9.34 -5.87 7.77
N TYR A 141 8.07 -5.88 8.17
CA TYR A 141 7.48 -6.98 8.93
C TYR A 141 7.42 -8.27 8.11
N THR A 142 6.99 -8.19 6.85
CA THR A 142 6.92 -9.34 5.94
C THR A 142 8.32 -9.89 5.65
N TYR A 143 9.27 -9.01 5.33
CA TYR A 143 10.65 -9.35 4.95
C TYR A 143 11.62 -9.28 6.14
N TYR A 144 11.17 -9.52 7.37
CA TYR A 144 12.00 -9.37 8.58
C TYR A 144 13.27 -10.23 8.57
N ARG A 145 13.29 -11.32 7.80
CA ARG A 145 14.45 -12.20 7.59
C ARG A 145 15.39 -11.75 6.47
N SER A 146 15.03 -10.74 5.68
CA SER A 146 15.82 -10.24 4.54
C SER A 146 15.64 -8.74 4.33
N GLU A 147 16.44 -7.95 5.06
CA GLU A 147 16.54 -6.50 4.89
C GLU A 147 16.85 -6.07 3.43
N PRO A 148 17.77 -6.74 2.69
CA PRO A 148 18.01 -6.41 1.28
C PRO A 148 16.76 -6.51 0.40
N GLN A 149 15.93 -7.53 0.63
CA GLN A 149 14.72 -7.74 -0.16
C GLN A 149 13.63 -6.73 0.24
N ALA A 150 13.51 -6.41 1.53
CA ALA A 150 12.62 -5.34 2.00
C ALA A 150 12.95 -3.99 1.33
N PHE A 151 14.24 -3.66 1.23
CA PHE A 151 14.73 -2.50 0.48
C PHE A 151 14.30 -2.56 -0.99
N ALA A 152 14.54 -3.67 -1.68
CA ALA A 152 14.24 -3.79 -3.10
C ALA A 152 12.75 -3.65 -3.40
N VAL A 153 11.89 -4.21 -2.55
CA VAL A 153 10.42 -4.12 -2.70
C VAL A 153 9.94 -2.70 -2.46
N LEU A 154 10.40 -2.03 -1.40
CA LEU A 154 10.04 -0.63 -1.17
C LEU A 154 10.58 0.26 -2.30
N HIS A 155 11.83 0.05 -2.74
CA HIS A 155 12.44 0.79 -3.83
C HIS A 155 11.61 0.65 -5.12
N HIS A 156 11.22 -0.56 -5.48
CA HIS A 156 10.35 -0.79 -6.64
C HIS A 156 9.00 -0.08 -6.47
N LEU A 157 8.34 -0.24 -5.33
CA LEU A 157 7.04 0.38 -5.05
C LEU A 157 7.10 1.90 -5.28
N VAL A 158 8.09 2.59 -4.71
CA VAL A 158 8.18 4.06 -4.76
C VAL A 158 8.86 4.59 -6.01
N THR A 159 9.49 3.77 -6.86
CA THR A 159 10.11 4.24 -8.11
C THR A 159 9.40 3.78 -9.38
N LYS A 160 8.53 2.76 -9.29
CA LYS A 160 7.85 2.17 -10.44
C LYS A 160 6.34 2.20 -10.31
N GLN A 161 5.78 1.82 -9.16
CA GLN A 161 4.33 1.70 -9.02
C GLN A 161 3.67 3.03 -8.60
N ILE A 162 4.28 3.74 -7.65
CA ILE A 162 3.75 5.02 -7.12
C ILE A 162 4.82 6.12 -7.03
N PRO A 163 5.65 6.39 -8.07
CA PRO A 163 6.68 7.43 -8.02
C PRO A 163 6.15 8.84 -7.75
N LEU A 164 4.88 9.13 -8.08
CA LEU A 164 4.27 10.44 -7.80
C LEU A 164 3.86 10.62 -6.34
N TYR A 165 3.89 9.56 -5.51
CA TYR A 165 3.60 9.64 -4.07
C TYR A 165 4.77 10.19 -3.26
N ILE A 166 5.98 10.18 -3.83
CA ILE A 166 7.22 10.59 -3.16
C ILE A 166 7.84 11.85 -3.79
N THR A 167 7.03 12.66 -4.49
CA THR A 167 7.46 13.99 -4.97
C THR A 167 7.45 15.01 -3.83
N PRO A 168 8.16 16.15 -3.97
CA PRO A 168 8.12 17.19 -2.95
C PRO A 168 6.72 17.70 -2.64
N ASN A 169 5.82 17.68 -3.64
CA ASN A 169 4.44 18.16 -3.53
C ASN A 169 3.41 17.03 -3.38
N LEU A 170 3.84 15.77 -3.37
CA LEU A 170 2.96 14.60 -3.25
C LEU A 170 1.85 14.56 -4.32
N ASP A 171 2.22 14.88 -5.56
CA ASP A 171 1.27 15.08 -6.66
C ASP A 171 0.33 13.86 -6.85
N GLY A 172 0.89 12.66 -6.73
CA GLY A 172 0.12 11.40 -6.79
C GLY A 172 -0.85 11.24 -5.62
N VAL A 173 -0.48 11.68 -4.42
CA VAL A 173 -1.34 11.62 -3.22
C VAL A 173 -2.52 12.59 -3.35
N HIS A 174 -2.27 13.85 -3.71
CA HIS A 174 -3.35 14.82 -3.90
C HIS A 174 -4.29 14.44 -5.05
N THR A 175 -3.73 13.85 -6.12
CA THR A 175 -4.52 13.30 -7.23
C THR A 175 -5.39 12.14 -6.76
N ALA A 176 -4.84 11.20 -5.99
CA ALA A 176 -5.59 10.09 -5.41
C ALA A 176 -6.72 10.56 -4.48
N LEU A 177 -6.48 11.57 -3.66
CA LEU A 177 -7.49 12.17 -2.78
C LEU A 177 -8.63 12.81 -3.58
N SER A 178 -8.29 13.52 -4.66
CA SER A 178 -9.31 14.08 -5.57
C SER A 178 -10.12 12.98 -6.27
N LEU A 179 -9.48 11.84 -6.59
CA LEU A 179 -10.14 10.66 -7.15
C LEU A 179 -11.04 9.98 -6.11
N VAL A 180 -10.67 9.93 -4.82
CA VAL A 180 -11.58 9.43 -3.76
C VAL A 180 -12.87 10.24 -3.73
N ASP A 181 -12.78 11.57 -3.74
CA ASP A 181 -13.97 12.45 -3.76
C ASP A 181 -14.82 12.23 -5.03
N LEU A 182 -14.17 12.08 -6.19
CA LEU A 182 -14.86 11.82 -7.46
C LEU A 182 -15.57 10.46 -7.49
N VAL A 183 -14.87 9.40 -7.09
CA VAL A 183 -15.43 8.05 -7.04
C VAL A 183 -16.57 7.99 -6.04
N LEU A 184 -16.44 8.61 -4.85
CA LEU A 184 -17.52 8.67 -3.88
C LEU A 184 -18.75 9.39 -4.45
N ARG A 185 -18.57 10.49 -5.17
CA ARG A 185 -19.68 11.20 -5.83
C ARG A 185 -20.42 10.32 -6.84
N ILE A 186 -19.70 9.49 -7.60
CA ILE A 186 -20.31 8.59 -8.60
C ILE A 186 -21.07 7.45 -7.91
N ILE A 187 -20.50 6.87 -6.85
CA ILE A 187 -21.00 5.63 -6.26
C ILE A 187 -21.99 5.87 -5.10
N ASP A 188 -21.89 7.00 -4.41
CA ASP A 188 -22.77 7.39 -3.29
C ASP A 188 -22.95 8.93 -3.25
N PRO A 189 -23.75 9.50 -4.17
CA PRO A 189 -23.95 10.95 -4.24
C PRO A 189 -24.47 11.57 -2.93
N GLU A 190 -25.35 10.86 -2.21
CA GLU A 190 -25.90 11.32 -0.92
C GLU A 190 -24.80 11.45 0.13
N LEU A 191 -23.95 10.43 0.30
CA LEU A 191 -22.83 10.48 1.24
C LEU A 191 -21.81 11.56 0.83
N SER A 192 -21.51 11.67 -0.47
CA SER A 192 -20.63 12.72 -0.98
C SER A 192 -21.17 14.12 -0.68
N GLN A 193 -22.45 14.37 -0.93
CA GLN A 193 -23.09 15.67 -0.66
C GLN A 193 -23.14 15.98 0.83
N PHE A 194 -23.40 14.96 1.68
CA PHE A 194 -23.38 15.12 3.12
C PHE A 194 -22.00 15.57 3.62
N LEU A 195 -20.92 14.91 3.18
CA LEU A 195 -19.55 15.29 3.55
C LEU A 195 -19.19 16.68 3.02
N ASP A 196 -19.58 17.00 1.78
CA ASP A 196 -19.38 18.32 1.18
C ASP A 196 -20.10 19.43 1.96
N SER A 197 -21.33 19.18 2.45
CA SER A 197 -22.09 20.12 3.30
C SER A 197 -21.40 20.41 4.64
N LYS A 198 -20.48 19.54 5.05
CA LYS A 198 -19.65 19.67 6.27
C LYS A 198 -18.22 20.13 5.96
N LEU A 199 -17.92 20.48 4.71
CA LEU A 199 -16.57 20.85 4.23
C LEU A 199 -15.52 19.74 4.45
N LEU A 200 -15.94 18.48 4.41
CA LEU A 200 -15.08 17.31 4.64
C LEU A 200 -14.64 16.69 3.33
N LYS A 201 -13.60 17.26 2.71
CA LYS A 201 -12.92 16.67 1.55
C LYS A 201 -12.04 15.49 1.94
N ALA A 202 -11.81 14.55 1.02
CA ALA A 202 -10.93 13.42 1.24
C ALA A 202 -9.55 13.82 1.77
N GLU A 203 -9.01 14.97 1.33
CA GLU A 203 -7.74 15.51 1.81
C GLU A 203 -7.66 15.70 3.34
N ILE A 204 -8.80 15.91 3.99
CA ILE A 204 -8.87 16.14 5.43
C ILE A 204 -8.81 14.83 6.23
N TYR A 205 -9.37 13.74 5.70
CA TYR A 205 -9.52 12.49 6.46
C TYR A 205 -8.82 11.27 5.86
N ALA A 206 -8.65 11.20 4.54
CA ALA A 206 -8.08 10.06 3.84
C ALA A 206 -6.58 10.22 3.55
N PHE A 207 -5.99 11.39 3.80
CA PHE A 207 -4.59 11.67 3.47
C PHE A 207 -3.61 10.63 4.05
N PRO A 208 -3.65 10.26 5.35
CA PRO A 208 -2.76 9.23 5.88
C PRO A 208 -2.95 7.87 5.21
N SER A 209 -4.20 7.47 4.96
CA SER A 209 -4.54 6.18 4.33
C SER A 209 -4.18 6.13 2.85
N ILE A 210 -4.23 7.25 2.12
CA ILE A 210 -3.70 7.33 0.76
C ILE A 210 -2.18 7.21 0.80
N LEU A 211 -1.51 8.12 1.54
CA LEU A 211 -0.05 8.22 1.55
C LEU A 211 0.64 6.91 1.95
N THR A 212 0.02 6.13 2.84
CA THR A 212 0.60 4.91 3.41
C THR A 212 -0.08 3.63 2.94
N LEU A 213 -0.91 3.67 1.90
CA LEU A 213 -1.68 2.52 1.40
C LEU A 213 -2.44 1.77 2.50
N CYS A 214 -3.23 2.52 3.28
CA CYS A 214 -3.99 2.08 4.45
C CYS A 214 -3.17 1.54 5.63
N THR A 215 -1.84 1.64 5.63
CA THR A 215 -1.02 1.08 6.72
C THR A 215 -1.34 1.65 8.09
N CYS A 216 -1.78 2.91 8.16
CA CYS A 216 -2.21 3.53 9.40
C CYS A 216 -3.60 3.07 9.90
N THR A 217 -4.30 2.20 9.18
CA THR A 217 -5.63 1.70 9.55
C THR A 217 -5.51 0.28 10.12
N PRO A 218 -5.85 0.05 11.39
CA PRO A 218 -5.76 -1.27 12.01
C PRO A 218 -6.90 -2.20 11.56
N PRO A 219 -6.79 -3.53 11.81
CA PRO A 219 -5.61 -4.22 12.35
C PRO A 219 -4.62 -4.61 11.25
N LEU A 220 -3.38 -4.88 11.65
CA LEU A 220 -2.29 -5.24 10.73
C LEU A 220 -2.56 -6.54 9.95
N SER A 221 -3.28 -7.50 10.55
CA SER A 221 -3.68 -8.76 9.89
C SER A 221 -4.57 -8.51 8.67
N SER A 222 -5.55 -7.61 8.82
CA SER A 222 -6.48 -7.22 7.75
C SER A 222 -5.75 -6.41 6.67
N LEU A 223 -4.82 -5.53 7.08
CA LEU A 223 -3.96 -4.80 6.15
C LEU A 223 -3.19 -5.75 5.24
N PHE A 224 -2.59 -6.82 5.79
CA PHE A 224 -1.85 -7.78 4.97
C PHE A 224 -2.73 -8.43 3.90
N ARG A 225 -3.97 -8.81 4.24
CA ARG A 225 -4.91 -9.36 3.25
C ARG A 225 -5.28 -8.34 2.17
N LEU A 226 -5.46 -7.07 2.53
CA LEU A 226 -5.64 -6.00 1.55
C LEU A 226 -4.43 -5.83 0.65
N TRP A 227 -3.20 -5.91 1.20
CA TRP A 227 -1.97 -5.78 0.43
C TRP A 227 -1.69 -7.00 -0.46
N ASP A 228 -2.00 -8.21 0.01
CA ASP A 228 -1.95 -9.44 -0.79
C ASP A 228 -2.81 -9.25 -2.05
N PHE A 229 -4.06 -8.79 -1.88
CA PHE A 229 -4.97 -8.50 -2.99
C PHE A 229 -4.50 -7.32 -3.85
N MET A 230 -4.01 -6.25 -3.23
CA MET A 230 -3.55 -5.04 -3.90
C MET A 230 -2.32 -5.31 -4.77
N PHE A 231 -1.35 -6.12 -4.35
CA PHE A 231 -0.23 -6.48 -5.21
C PHE A 231 -0.62 -7.45 -6.33
N ALA A 232 -1.64 -8.29 -6.11
CA ALA A 232 -2.19 -9.13 -7.17
C ALA A 232 -2.97 -8.34 -8.24
N TYR A 233 -3.57 -7.21 -7.88
CA TYR A 233 -4.43 -6.43 -8.78
C TYR A 233 -3.77 -5.14 -9.30
N GLY A 234 -3.20 -4.35 -8.39
CA GLY A 234 -2.53 -3.07 -8.60
C GLY A 234 -2.73 -2.10 -7.43
N THR A 235 -1.71 -1.28 -7.14
CA THR A 235 -1.70 -0.32 -6.03
C THR A 235 -2.78 0.75 -6.11
N HIS A 236 -3.31 0.99 -7.31
CA HIS A 236 -4.42 1.91 -7.54
C HIS A 236 -5.71 1.54 -6.80
N LEU A 237 -5.86 0.27 -6.40
CA LEU A 237 -7.00 -0.17 -5.60
C LEU A 237 -7.13 0.55 -4.26
N ASN A 238 -6.06 1.12 -3.72
CA ASN A 238 -6.13 1.80 -2.42
C ASN A 238 -7.17 2.94 -2.40
N ILE A 239 -7.36 3.65 -3.52
CA ILE A 239 -8.43 4.65 -3.67
C ILE A 239 -9.80 4.01 -3.43
N LEU A 240 -10.02 2.84 -4.02
CA LEU A 240 -11.28 2.11 -3.92
C LEU A 240 -11.49 1.49 -2.55
N PHE A 241 -10.41 1.04 -1.89
CA PHE A 241 -10.48 0.56 -0.51
C PHE A 241 -10.98 1.64 0.45
N ILE A 242 -10.57 2.89 0.25
CA ILE A 242 -11.04 4.01 1.07
C ILE A 242 -12.51 4.32 0.78
N VAL A 243 -12.93 4.33 -0.49
CA VAL A 243 -14.35 4.53 -0.84
C VAL A 243 -15.22 3.38 -0.32
N ALA A 244 -14.73 2.14 -0.37
CA ALA A 244 -15.41 0.99 0.19
C ALA A 244 -15.59 1.13 1.71
N GLN A 245 -14.54 1.54 2.45
CA GLN A 245 -14.63 1.83 3.88
C GLN A 245 -15.68 2.92 4.20
N LEU A 246 -15.73 3.99 3.41
CA LEU A 246 -16.76 5.03 3.53
C LEU A 246 -18.16 4.47 3.34
N LYS A 247 -18.37 3.62 2.32
CA LYS A 247 -19.68 3.00 2.05
C LYS A 247 -20.09 1.98 3.10
N ILE A 248 -19.17 1.16 3.60
CA ILE A 248 -19.43 0.22 4.69
C ILE A 248 -19.93 0.99 5.93
N ASN A 249 -19.30 2.13 6.22
CA ASN A 249 -19.63 2.96 7.38
C ASN A 249 -20.67 4.07 7.09
N ARG A 250 -21.28 4.06 5.90
CA ARG A 250 -22.19 5.11 5.41
C ARG A 250 -23.25 5.51 6.42
N SER A 251 -24.00 4.52 6.92
CA SER A 251 -25.13 4.76 7.82
C SER A 251 -24.70 5.38 9.15
N VAL A 252 -23.47 5.11 9.62
CA VAL A 252 -22.92 5.71 10.83
C VAL A 252 -22.46 7.14 10.56
N ILE A 253 -21.83 7.38 9.41
CA ILE A 253 -21.35 8.70 8.99
C ILE A 253 -22.53 9.67 8.80
N LEU A 254 -23.56 9.28 8.04
CA LEU A 254 -24.72 10.14 7.74
C LEU A 254 -25.52 10.55 8.98
N ARG A 255 -25.58 9.66 9.98
CA ARG A 255 -26.30 9.92 11.25
C ARG A 255 -25.48 10.68 12.27
N SER A 256 -24.17 10.82 12.06
CA SER A 256 -23.28 11.44 13.04
C SER A 256 -23.39 12.97 12.98
N PRO A 257 -23.57 13.65 14.11
CA PRO A 257 -23.42 15.10 14.17
C PRO A 257 -21.95 15.54 14.02
N GLN A 258 -21.00 14.62 14.24
CA GLN A 258 -19.55 14.86 14.18
C GLN A 258 -18.85 13.80 13.29
N PRO A 259 -19.14 13.75 11.97
CA PRO A 259 -18.61 12.72 11.08
C PRO A 259 -17.08 12.69 11.05
N MET A 260 -16.41 13.83 11.24
CA MET A 260 -14.95 13.91 11.29
C MET A 260 -14.31 13.01 12.36
N ARG A 261 -14.98 12.77 13.50
CA ARG A 261 -14.45 11.88 14.54
C ARG A 261 -14.39 10.43 14.07
N ILE A 262 -15.37 10.01 13.27
CA ILE A 262 -15.42 8.68 12.67
C ILE A 262 -14.38 8.60 11.54
N LEU A 263 -14.27 9.64 10.72
CA LEU A 263 -13.35 9.65 9.58
C LEU A 263 -11.87 9.71 9.98
N ARG A 264 -11.53 10.34 11.11
CA ARG A 264 -10.14 10.31 11.66
C ARG A 264 -9.77 8.94 12.22
N ASN A 265 -10.74 8.27 12.83
CA ASN A 265 -10.56 6.98 13.46
C ASN A 265 -11.53 6.01 12.80
N PHE A 266 -11.24 5.66 11.54
CA PHE A 266 -12.05 4.67 10.83
C PHE A 266 -12.15 3.40 11.69
N PRO A 267 -13.30 2.72 11.66
CA PRO A 267 -13.40 1.39 12.24
C PRO A 267 -12.34 0.46 11.65
N ASN A 268 -12.08 -0.62 12.37
CA ASN A 268 -11.15 -1.66 11.94
C ASN A 268 -11.44 -2.09 10.50
N LEU A 269 -10.38 -2.38 9.75
CA LEU A 269 -10.47 -2.91 8.39
C LEU A 269 -11.31 -4.19 8.38
N ASP A 270 -12.30 -4.21 7.49
CA ASP A 270 -13.09 -5.38 7.11
C ASP A 270 -12.65 -5.78 5.70
N GLU A 271 -11.51 -6.47 5.61
CA GLU A 271 -10.81 -6.71 4.36
C GLU A 271 -11.69 -7.41 3.32
N GLU A 272 -12.55 -8.33 3.74
CA GLU A 272 -13.40 -9.13 2.85
C GLU A 272 -14.46 -8.23 2.19
N ASN A 273 -15.17 -7.43 2.98
CA ASN A 273 -16.18 -6.52 2.45
C ASN A 273 -15.54 -5.36 1.68
N ILE A 274 -14.37 -4.87 2.12
CA ILE A 274 -13.61 -3.84 1.40
C ILE A 274 -13.24 -4.34 0.01
N ILE A 275 -12.67 -5.55 -0.13
CA ILE A 275 -12.29 -6.13 -1.43
C ILE A 275 -13.52 -6.33 -2.30
N LYS A 276 -14.58 -6.99 -1.78
CA LYS A 276 -15.82 -7.26 -2.53
C LYS A 276 -16.43 -5.96 -3.05
N LEU A 277 -16.57 -4.97 -2.19
CA LEU A 277 -17.19 -3.70 -2.57
C LEU A 277 -16.31 -2.90 -3.55
N SER A 278 -14.99 -2.97 -3.42
CA SER A 278 -14.07 -2.33 -4.37
C SER A 278 -14.23 -2.90 -5.77
N LEU A 279 -14.35 -4.22 -5.93
CA LEU A 279 -14.62 -4.86 -7.23
C LEU A 279 -15.98 -4.46 -7.81
N LEU A 280 -17.01 -4.32 -6.96
CA LEU A 280 -18.31 -3.81 -7.39
C LEU A 280 -18.27 -2.35 -7.81
N ILE A 281 -17.44 -1.53 -7.17
CA ILE A 281 -17.21 -0.13 -7.53
C ILE A 281 -16.58 -0.05 -8.92
N ILE A 282 -15.54 -0.85 -9.20
CA ILE A 282 -14.86 -0.87 -10.52
C ILE A 282 -15.87 -1.07 -11.65
N LYS A 283 -16.81 -2.02 -11.48
CA LYS A 283 -17.84 -2.31 -12.49
C LYS A 283 -18.81 -1.15 -12.76
N LYS A 284 -18.91 -0.18 -11.85
CA LYS A 284 -19.81 0.97 -11.95
C LYS A 284 -19.10 2.25 -12.42
N LEU A 285 -17.77 2.27 -12.45
CA LEU A 285 -17.02 3.46 -12.81
C LEU A 285 -16.98 3.66 -14.32
N PRO A 286 -17.11 4.91 -14.81
CA PRO A 286 -16.76 5.24 -16.19
C PRO A 286 -15.33 4.81 -16.50
N LYS A 287 -15.10 4.33 -17.74
CA LYS A 287 -13.80 3.79 -18.15
C LYS A 287 -12.70 4.83 -18.01
N GLU A 288 -13.00 6.08 -18.33
CA GLU A 288 -12.08 7.22 -18.26
C GLU A 288 -11.68 7.51 -16.81
N VAL A 289 -12.62 7.43 -15.86
CA VAL A 289 -12.33 7.62 -14.43
C VAL A 289 -11.46 6.48 -13.90
N TYR A 290 -11.78 5.23 -14.28
CA TYR A 290 -10.97 4.09 -13.87
C TYR A 290 -9.56 4.14 -14.45
N ASP A 291 -9.39 4.61 -15.69
CA ASP A 291 -8.08 4.82 -16.30
C ASP A 291 -7.23 5.84 -15.53
N LEU A 292 -7.83 6.98 -15.12
CA LEU A 292 -7.16 7.95 -14.24
C LEU A 292 -6.73 7.30 -12.91
N ILE A 293 -7.58 6.46 -12.32
CA ILE A 293 -7.26 5.72 -11.09
C ILE A 293 -6.08 4.78 -11.32
N VAL A 294 -6.02 4.04 -12.41
CA VAL A 294 -4.89 3.13 -12.68
C VAL A 294 -3.57 3.89 -12.80
N ARG A 295 -3.57 5.05 -13.46
CA ARG A 295 -2.35 5.79 -13.81
C ARG A 295 -1.87 6.81 -12.77
N HIS A 296 -2.73 7.27 -11.86
CA HIS A 296 -2.44 8.40 -10.96
C HIS A 296 -1.14 8.30 -10.14
N GLY A 297 -0.68 7.07 -9.87
CA GLY A 297 0.53 6.84 -9.07
C GLY A 297 1.82 7.10 -9.84
N PHE A 298 1.80 7.02 -11.17
CA PHE A 298 3.01 7.02 -11.99
C PHE A 298 2.98 7.96 -13.21
N ASP A 299 1.79 8.33 -13.69
CA ASP A 299 1.64 9.17 -14.88
C ASP A 299 1.44 10.65 -14.50
N PRO A 300 2.41 11.54 -14.83
CA PRO A 300 2.35 12.95 -14.45
C PRO A 300 1.29 13.76 -15.19
N GLU A 301 0.64 13.21 -16.22
CA GLU A 301 -0.43 13.90 -16.96
C GLU A 301 -1.80 13.79 -16.26
N VAL A 302 -1.99 12.75 -15.43
CA VAL A 302 -3.26 12.46 -14.74
C VAL A 302 -3.82 13.65 -13.94
N PRO A 303 -3.02 14.45 -13.19
CA PRO A 303 -3.54 15.62 -12.49
C PRO A 303 -4.22 16.64 -13.43
N TYR A 304 -3.67 16.85 -14.63
CA TYR A 304 -4.21 17.78 -15.62
C TYR A 304 -5.45 17.20 -16.32
N GLU A 305 -5.41 15.92 -16.66
CA GLU A 305 -6.56 15.20 -17.22
C GLU A 305 -7.74 15.19 -16.24
N LEU A 306 -7.49 14.89 -14.95
CA LEU A 306 -8.50 14.90 -13.90
C LEU A 306 -9.12 16.29 -13.73
N LYS A 307 -8.29 17.35 -13.74
CA LYS A 307 -8.79 18.73 -13.67
C LYS A 307 -9.69 19.06 -14.86
N SER A 308 -9.31 18.64 -16.06
CA SER A 308 -10.09 18.82 -17.29
C SER A 308 -11.41 18.04 -17.26
N TYR A 309 -11.37 16.79 -16.80
CA TYR A 309 -12.54 15.96 -16.58
C TYR A 309 -13.52 16.63 -15.61
N LEU A 310 -13.06 17.07 -14.43
CA LEU A 310 -13.89 17.74 -13.44
C LEU A 310 -14.49 19.07 -13.95
N ALA A 311 -13.78 19.80 -14.81
CA ALA A 311 -14.29 21.02 -15.42
C ALA A 311 -15.39 20.74 -16.45
N SER A 312 -15.28 19.65 -17.21
CA SER A 312 -16.30 19.23 -18.19
C SER A 312 -17.63 18.83 -17.54
N GLN A 313 -17.59 18.26 -16.32
CA GLN A 313 -18.78 17.83 -15.57
C GLN A 313 -19.54 18.98 -14.89
N ARG A 314 -19.00 20.20 -14.90
CA ARG A 314 -19.65 21.40 -14.34
C ARG A 314 -20.39 22.24 -15.39
N ARG A 315 -20.26 21.88 -16.67
CA ARG A 315 -20.99 22.48 -17.79
C ARG A 315 -22.24 21.67 -18.07
#